data_AF-A0A6G1WVA9-F1
#
_entry.id   AF-A0A6G1WVA9-F1
#
_cell.length_a   1.000
_cell.length_b   1.000
_cell.length_c   1.000
_cell.angle_alpha   90.00
_cell.angle_beta   90.00
_cell.angle_gamma   90.00
#
_symmetry.space_group_name_H-M   'P 1'
#
loop_
_entity.id
_entity.type
_entity.pdbx_description
1 polymer ?
#
loop_
_entity_poly.entity_id
_entity_poly.type
_entity_poly.pdbx_seq_one_letter_code
_entity_poly.pdbx_strand_id
1 'polypeptide(L)'
;MEELLLSTAELVAVLPPRDRPEAFLRDRYFSTTVLSDMEQIVFDKILPDRELAPFVHPDVPGKDSANRGFKATSFTPAYVKPQNTLRPGGNMIRMPGEPIGGRNSPSQRYAYNLATIIDDQDQRITRREEFMCSQVIRTGQVIVEGEDYPTQTVNFGRNPGLTIALAGTARWGEAGVDPMDDIEAWVQLLSDTSGFTAREVLLGPG
;
A
#
# COMPACT_ATOMS: atom_id res chain seq x y z
N MET A 1 -35.05 -9.76 23.36
CA MET A 1 -34.12 -8.75 22.85
C MET A 1 -33.89 -9.16 21.42
N GLU A 2 -34.60 -8.55 20.47
CA GLU A 2 -34.36 -8.80 19.05
C GLU A 2 -32.85 -8.70 18.80
N GLU A 3 -32.29 -9.72 18.17
CA GLU A 3 -30.94 -9.68 17.65
C GLU A 3 -30.85 -8.46 16.73
N LEU A 4 -30.22 -7.40 17.22
CA LEU A 4 -30.10 -6.12 16.53
C LEU A 4 -29.04 -6.25 15.45
N LEU A 5 -29.31 -7.12 14.48
CA LEU A 5 -28.47 -7.36 13.31
C LEU A 5 -28.68 -6.20 12.35
N LEU A 6 -27.61 -5.44 12.14
CA LEU A 6 -27.59 -4.33 11.19
C LEU A 6 -27.22 -4.88 9.81
N SER A 7 -27.92 -4.38 8.80
CA SER A 7 -27.55 -4.57 7.40
C SER A 7 -26.23 -3.85 7.09
N THR A 8 -25.55 -4.26 6.03
CA THR A 8 -24.32 -3.58 5.57
C THR A 8 -24.54 -2.10 5.27
N ALA A 9 -25.70 -1.74 4.72
CA ALA A 9 -26.08 -0.36 4.46
C ALA A 9 -26.19 0.48 5.75
N GLU A 10 -26.78 -0.10 6.80
CA GLU A 10 -26.90 0.56 8.10
C GLU A 10 -25.53 0.67 8.79
N LEU A 11 -24.68 -0.35 8.67
CA LEU A 11 -23.31 -0.30 9.19
C LEU A 11 -22.50 0.84 8.55
N VAL A 12 -22.61 1.03 7.24
CA VAL A 12 -21.95 2.14 6.52
C VAL A 12 -22.43 3.51 7.02
N ALA A 13 -23.72 3.65 7.35
CA ALA A 13 -24.27 4.90 7.86
C ALA A 13 -23.89 5.20 9.34
N VAL A 14 -23.60 4.16 10.13
CA VAL A 14 -23.14 4.30 11.52
C VAL A 14 -21.70 4.83 11.61
N LEU A 15 -20.95 4.82 10.52
CA LEU A 15 -19.59 5.39 10.48
C LEU A 15 -19.63 6.93 10.58
N PRO A 16 -19.09 7.56 11.64
CA PRO A 16 -18.88 9.00 11.65
C PRO A 16 -17.81 9.42 10.63
N PRO A 17 -17.76 10.71 10.22
CA PRO A 17 -16.64 11.26 9.48
C PRO A 17 -15.34 11.01 10.26
N ARG A 18 -14.35 10.44 9.58
CA ARG A 18 -13.17 9.81 10.18
C ARG A 18 -12.00 10.77 10.25
N ASP A 19 -11.37 10.82 11.41
CA ASP A 19 -9.98 11.25 11.53
C ASP A 19 -9.11 10.02 11.22
N ARG A 20 -8.89 9.76 9.92
CA ARG A 20 -8.07 8.62 9.49
C ARG A 20 -6.62 8.95 9.82
N PRO A 21 -5.87 8.07 10.52
CA PRO A 21 -4.43 8.21 10.55
C PRO A 21 -3.92 8.21 9.10
N GLU A 22 -3.19 9.25 8.73
CA GLU A 22 -2.73 9.47 7.35
C GLU A 22 -1.85 8.29 6.92
N ALA A 23 -2.32 7.53 5.91
CA ALA A 23 -1.54 6.45 5.32
C ALA A 23 -0.54 7.10 4.36
N PHE A 24 0.54 7.65 4.92
CA PHE A 24 1.45 8.55 4.21
C PHE A 24 1.96 7.96 2.89
N LEU A 25 2.45 6.72 2.90
CA LEU A 25 2.97 6.08 1.69
C LEU A 25 1.85 5.75 0.71
N ARG A 26 0.74 5.19 1.20
CA ARG A 26 -0.41 4.84 0.36
C ARG A 26 -0.97 6.08 -0.35
N ASP A 27 -1.26 7.13 0.40
CA ASP A 27 -1.95 8.32 -0.10
C ASP A 27 -1.03 9.15 -1.01
N ARG A 28 0.29 9.16 -0.75
CA ARG A 28 1.27 9.91 -1.54
C ARG A 28 1.70 9.21 -2.84
N TYR A 29 1.93 7.89 -2.78
CA TYR A 29 2.56 7.12 -3.86
C TYR A 29 1.63 6.09 -4.53
N PHE A 30 0.50 5.74 -3.91
CA PHE A 30 -0.46 4.74 -4.39
C PHE A 30 -1.89 5.30 -4.46
N SER A 31 -2.05 6.47 -5.08
CA SER A 31 -3.33 7.19 -5.14
C SER A 31 -4.38 6.56 -6.07
N THR A 32 -3.97 5.64 -6.95
CA THR A 32 -4.86 5.01 -7.93
C THR A 32 -5.40 3.69 -7.39
N THR A 33 -6.72 3.54 -7.42
CA THR A 33 -7.41 2.30 -7.06
C THR A 33 -7.98 1.65 -8.30
N VAL A 34 -7.75 0.34 -8.45
CA VAL A 34 -8.34 -0.49 -9.51
C VAL A 34 -9.16 -1.58 -8.83
N LEU A 35 -10.44 -1.64 -9.17
CA LEU A 35 -11.34 -2.69 -8.72
C LEU A 35 -11.48 -3.73 -9.83
N SER A 36 -11.43 -5.01 -9.46
CA SER A 36 -11.59 -6.14 -10.37
C SER A 36 -12.78 -6.99 -9.91
N ASP A 37 -13.62 -7.38 -10.86
CA ASP A 37 -14.70 -8.35 -10.63
C ASP A 37 -14.19 -9.81 -10.67
N MET A 38 -12.96 -10.01 -11.17
CA MET A 38 -12.30 -11.31 -11.21
C MET A 38 -11.43 -11.53 -9.97
N GLU A 39 -11.32 -12.78 -9.54
CA GLU A 39 -10.43 -13.19 -8.45
C GLU A 39 -8.95 -12.91 -8.76
N GLN A 40 -8.55 -12.95 -10.03
CA GLN A 40 -7.19 -12.67 -10.46
C GLN A 40 -7.06 -11.24 -10.99
N ILE A 41 -6.02 -10.55 -10.55
CA ILE A 41 -5.59 -9.27 -11.09
C ILE A 41 -4.45 -9.53 -12.07
N VAL A 42 -4.60 -9.06 -13.31
CA VAL A 42 -3.56 -9.17 -14.34
C VAL A 42 -2.82 -7.85 -14.47
N PHE A 43 -1.49 -7.90 -14.34
CA PHE A 43 -0.60 -6.78 -14.58
C PHE A 43 0.06 -6.93 -15.94
N ASP A 44 -0.17 -5.95 -16.83
CA ASP A 44 0.50 -5.88 -18.13
C ASP A 44 1.62 -4.85 -18.11
N LYS A 45 2.86 -5.32 -18.28
CA LYS A 45 4.04 -4.46 -18.44
C LYS A 45 4.40 -4.36 -19.92
N ILE A 46 4.18 -3.19 -20.50
CA ILE A 46 4.64 -2.85 -21.84
C ILE A 46 6.13 -2.52 -21.77
N LEU A 47 6.95 -3.15 -22.62
CA LEU A 47 8.39 -2.86 -22.66
C LEU A 47 8.63 -1.44 -23.20
N PRO A 48 9.46 -0.61 -22.54
CA PRO A 48 9.81 0.71 -23.04
C PRO A 48 10.52 0.58 -24.39
N ASP A 49 9.98 1.23 -25.41
CA ASP A 49 10.61 1.38 -26.71
C ASP A 49 11.31 2.73 -26.73
N ARG A 50 12.61 2.71 -27.03
CA ARG A 50 13.50 3.88 -27.07
C ARG A 50 14.05 4.09 -28.48
N GLU A 51 13.44 3.48 -29.50
CA GLU A 51 13.81 3.74 -30.89
C GLU A 51 13.52 5.19 -31.26
N LEU A 52 14.52 5.89 -31.79
CA LEU A 52 14.29 7.17 -32.47
C LEU A 52 13.60 6.89 -33.81
N ALA A 53 12.59 7.69 -34.13
CA ALA A 53 11.97 7.65 -35.44
C ALA A 53 13.04 7.92 -36.53
N PRO A 54 13.15 7.06 -37.55
CA PRO A 54 14.11 7.27 -38.62
C PRO A 54 13.70 8.46 -39.49
N PHE A 55 14.67 9.27 -39.90
CA PHE A 55 14.43 10.27 -40.95
C PHE A 55 14.31 9.57 -42.30
N VAL A 56 13.28 9.90 -43.07
CA VAL A 56 13.01 9.31 -44.39
C VAL A 56 12.90 10.42 -45.42
N HIS A 57 13.48 10.19 -46.61
CA HIS A 57 13.34 11.09 -47.75
C HIS A 57 11.86 11.14 -48.21
N PRO A 58 11.30 12.30 -48.59
CA PRO A 58 9.87 12.43 -48.93
C PRO A 58 9.37 11.48 -50.03
N ASP A 59 10.26 11.14 -50.97
CA ASP A 59 9.95 10.28 -52.12
C ASP A 59 10.09 8.77 -51.84
N VAL A 60 10.46 8.38 -50.62
CA VAL A 60 10.65 6.97 -50.24
C VAL A 60 9.68 6.60 -49.12
N PRO A 61 8.94 5.49 -49.23
CA PRO A 61 8.08 5.04 -48.15
C PRO A 61 8.90 4.72 -46.89
N GLY A 62 8.35 5.11 -45.74
CA GLY A 62 8.95 4.83 -44.43
C GLY A 62 9.12 3.33 -44.18
N LYS A 63 10.06 2.98 -43.29
CA LYS A 63 10.22 1.61 -42.80
C LYS A 63 9.28 1.35 -41.64
N ASP A 64 8.69 0.15 -41.63
CA ASP A 64 7.86 -0.31 -40.52
C ASP A 64 8.71 -0.53 -39.26
N SER A 65 8.24 0.02 -38.14
CA SER A 65 8.78 -0.23 -36.80
C SER A 65 8.25 -1.56 -36.26
N ALA A 66 9.05 -2.22 -35.42
CA ALA A 66 8.64 -3.48 -34.80
C ALA A 66 7.53 -3.26 -33.75
N ASN A 67 6.57 -4.19 -33.67
CA ASN A 67 5.55 -4.16 -32.63
C ASN A 67 6.15 -4.44 -31.25
N ARG A 68 5.73 -3.67 -30.25
CA ARG A 68 6.20 -3.80 -28.87
C ARG A 68 5.67 -5.08 -28.22
N GLY A 69 6.56 -5.80 -27.56
CA GLY A 69 6.17 -6.91 -26.68
C GLY A 69 5.62 -6.42 -25.34
N PHE A 70 4.77 -7.25 -24.72
CA PHE A 70 4.28 -7.04 -23.35
C PHE A 70 4.56 -8.30 -22.50
N LYS A 71 4.62 -8.12 -21.18
CA LYS A 71 4.63 -9.22 -20.21
C LYS A 71 3.38 -9.12 -19.34
N ALA A 72 2.59 -10.19 -19.31
CA ALA A 72 1.44 -10.31 -18.42
C ALA A 72 1.85 -11.13 -17.18
N THR A 73 1.53 -10.64 -15.99
CA THR A 73 1.67 -11.37 -14.73
C THR A 73 0.35 -11.33 -13.98
N SER A 74 -0.22 -12.50 -13.67
CA SER A 74 -1.46 -12.63 -12.90
C SER A 74 -1.19 -12.86 -11.42
N PHE A 75 -2.00 -12.29 -10.53
CA PHE A 75 -1.91 -12.46 -9.09
C PHE A 75 -3.30 -12.55 -8.46
N THR A 76 -3.48 -13.48 -7.54
CA THR A 76 -4.70 -13.59 -6.72
C THR A 76 -4.45 -12.92 -5.36
N PRO A 77 -5.12 -11.80 -5.03
CA PRO A 77 -4.92 -11.11 -3.76
C PRO A 77 -5.40 -11.95 -2.58
N ALA A 78 -4.73 -11.79 -1.44
CA ALA A 78 -5.19 -12.37 -0.18
C ALA A 78 -6.38 -11.57 0.38
N TYR A 79 -7.29 -12.28 1.03
CA TYR A 79 -8.41 -11.66 1.73
C TYR A 79 -7.98 -11.15 3.11
N VAL A 80 -8.29 -9.89 3.41
CA VAL A 80 -8.10 -9.29 4.75
C VAL A 80 -9.48 -9.11 5.39
N LYS A 81 -9.79 -9.93 6.41
CA LYS A 81 -11.12 -9.97 7.05
C LYS A 81 -10.99 -9.95 8.58
N PRO A 82 -10.69 -8.80 9.21
CA PRO A 82 -10.65 -8.72 10.67
C PRO A 82 -12.06 -8.91 11.23
N GLN A 83 -12.19 -9.75 12.26
CA GLN A 83 -13.45 -10.04 12.93
C GLN A 83 -13.31 -9.84 14.43
N ASN A 84 -14.33 -9.26 15.06
CA ASN A 84 -14.40 -9.05 16.50
C ASN A 84 -15.74 -9.57 17.03
N THR A 85 -15.71 -10.24 18.18
CA THR A 85 -16.94 -10.69 18.85
C THR A 85 -17.53 -9.59 19.71
N LEU A 86 -18.79 -9.24 19.47
CA LEU A 86 -19.55 -8.33 20.33
C LEU A 86 -20.06 -9.09 21.56
N ARG A 87 -19.51 -8.77 22.74
CA ARG A 87 -19.95 -9.38 24.01
C ARG A 87 -21.09 -8.55 24.62
N PRO A 88 -22.27 -9.13 24.91
CA PRO A 88 -23.41 -8.39 25.47
C PRO A 88 -23.09 -7.66 26.79
N GLY A 89 -22.24 -8.25 27.63
CA GLY A 89 -21.82 -7.64 28.90
C GLY A 89 -21.01 -6.35 28.74
N GLY A 90 -20.35 -6.15 27.59
CA GLY A 90 -19.59 -4.92 27.32
C GLY A 90 -20.47 -3.67 27.21
N ASN A 91 -21.74 -3.83 26.86
CA ASN A 91 -22.69 -2.71 26.74
C ASN A 91 -23.24 -2.23 28.08
N MET A 92 -23.06 -3.03 29.14
CA MET A 92 -23.47 -2.67 30.50
C MET A 92 -22.40 -1.83 31.21
N ILE A 93 -21.17 -1.86 30.71
CA ILE A 93 -20.04 -1.09 31.22
C ILE A 93 -20.16 0.36 30.72
N ARG A 94 -19.80 1.32 31.57
CA ARG A 94 -19.76 2.75 31.21
C ARG A 94 -18.79 3.01 30.05
N MET A 95 -19.10 3.99 29.23
CA MET A 95 -18.19 4.43 28.16
C MET A 95 -17.12 5.37 28.68
N PRO A 96 -15.94 5.45 28.04
CA PRO A 96 -14.99 6.52 28.30
C PRO A 96 -15.68 7.89 28.16
N GLY A 97 -15.56 8.76 29.17
CA GLY A 97 -16.21 10.08 29.19
C GLY A 97 -17.63 10.11 29.78
N GLU A 98 -18.22 8.97 30.15
CA GLU A 98 -19.53 8.92 30.80
C GLU A 98 -19.40 9.19 32.33
N PRO A 99 -20.28 10.03 32.92
CA PRO A 99 -20.26 10.30 34.35
C PRO A 99 -20.52 9.04 35.18
N ILE A 100 -19.95 9.00 36.38
CA ILE A 100 -20.20 7.92 37.36
C ILE A 100 -21.69 7.97 37.73
N GLY A 101 -22.42 6.89 37.43
CA GLY A 101 -23.89 6.82 37.57
C GLY A 101 -24.61 6.52 36.25
N GLY A 102 -23.94 6.71 35.11
CA GLY A 102 -24.48 6.38 33.78
C GLY A 102 -25.43 7.47 33.25
N ARG A 103 -25.17 7.93 32.03
CA ARG A 103 -26.04 8.88 31.30
C ARG A 103 -26.66 8.23 30.06
N ASN A 104 -25.98 7.25 29.46
CA ASN A 104 -26.35 6.65 28.19
C ASN A 104 -27.10 5.33 28.42
N SER A 105 -28.09 5.05 27.58
CA SER A 105 -28.81 3.77 27.60
C SER A 105 -27.90 2.62 27.11
N PRO A 106 -28.18 1.36 27.50
CA PRO A 106 -27.49 0.21 26.94
C PRO A 106 -27.52 0.13 25.41
N SER A 107 -28.57 0.64 24.76
CA SER A 107 -28.68 0.71 23.29
C SER A 107 -27.72 1.74 22.68
N GLN A 108 -27.57 2.92 23.30
CA GLN A 108 -26.60 3.93 22.88
C GLN A 108 -25.16 3.42 23.08
N ARG A 109 -24.92 2.70 24.17
CA ARG A 109 -23.62 2.06 24.43
C ARG A 109 -23.30 0.96 23.42
N TYR A 110 -24.29 0.17 23.02
CA TYR A 110 -24.10 -0.81 21.97
C TYR A 110 -23.68 -0.16 20.64
N ALA A 111 -24.37 0.90 20.22
CA ALA A 111 -24.07 1.61 18.98
C ALA A 111 -22.65 2.19 18.95
N TYR A 112 -22.18 2.81 20.04
CA TYR A 112 -20.82 3.35 20.11
C TYR A 112 -19.76 2.23 20.13
N ASN A 113 -19.98 1.14 20.86
CA ASN A 113 -19.05 0.00 20.88
C ASN A 113 -18.91 -0.61 19.48
N LEU A 114 -20.03 -0.75 18.78
CA LEU A 114 -20.04 -1.22 17.40
C LEU A 114 -19.25 -0.28 16.48
N ALA A 115 -19.52 1.02 16.54
CA ALA A 115 -18.80 2.01 15.73
C ALA A 115 -17.28 1.98 15.98
N THR A 116 -16.88 1.84 17.25
CA THR A 116 -15.47 1.75 17.65
C THR A 116 -14.80 0.49 17.11
N ILE A 117 -15.50 -0.65 17.12
CA ILE A 117 -14.96 -1.91 16.57
C ILE A 117 -14.77 -1.80 15.06
N ILE A 118 -15.74 -1.23 14.34
CA ILE A 118 -15.62 -1.05 12.90
C ILE A 118 -14.47 -0.09 12.57
N ASP A 119 -14.28 0.95 13.38
CA ASP A 119 -13.17 1.88 13.23
C ASP A 119 -11.82 1.19 13.43
N ASP A 120 -11.65 0.40 14.50
CA ASP A 120 -10.43 -0.38 14.73
C ASP A 120 -10.17 -1.39 13.59
N GLN A 121 -11.20 -2.04 13.07
CA GLN A 121 -11.08 -2.93 11.91
C GLN A 121 -10.58 -2.20 10.66
N ASP A 122 -11.15 -1.04 10.34
CA ASP A 122 -10.75 -0.19 9.21
C ASP A 122 -9.30 0.32 9.36
N GLN A 123 -8.92 0.75 10.58
CA GLN A 123 -7.55 1.17 10.85
C GLN A 123 -6.55 0.02 10.72
N ARG A 124 -6.91 -1.22 11.10
CA ARG A 124 -6.07 -2.41 10.89
C ARG A 124 -5.85 -2.70 9.41
N ILE A 125 -6.89 -2.52 8.59
CA ILE A 125 -6.79 -2.66 7.12
C ILE A 125 -5.87 -1.59 6.56
N THR A 126 -6.07 -0.32 6.95
CA THR A 126 -5.21 0.79 6.52
C THR A 126 -3.73 0.57 6.88
N ARG A 127 -3.44 0.08 8.10
CA ARG A 127 -2.06 -0.27 8.49
C ARG A 127 -1.48 -1.42 7.67
N ARG A 128 -2.31 -2.38 7.27
CA ARG A 128 -1.88 -3.48 6.38
C ARG A 128 -1.52 -2.95 4.99
N GLU A 129 -2.33 -2.07 4.43
CA GLU A 129 -2.06 -1.41 3.14
C GLU A 129 -0.76 -0.60 3.21
N GLU A 130 -0.58 0.19 4.26
CA GLU A 130 0.64 0.98 4.47
C GLU A 130 1.89 0.10 4.60
N PHE A 131 1.78 -1.02 5.32
CA PHE A 131 2.84 -2.01 5.43
C PHE A 131 3.21 -2.62 4.06
N MET A 132 2.20 -2.94 3.24
CA MET A 132 2.43 -3.43 1.87
C MET A 132 3.12 -2.37 1.02
N CYS A 133 2.66 -1.11 1.08
CA CYS A 133 3.27 0.02 0.37
C CYS A 133 4.76 0.18 0.75
N SER A 134 5.07 0.08 2.04
CA SER A 134 6.45 0.14 2.55
C SER A 134 7.32 -1.00 2.00
N GLN A 135 6.82 -2.23 1.98
CA GLN A 135 7.56 -3.37 1.41
C GLN A 135 7.86 -3.16 -0.07
N VAL A 136 6.87 -2.72 -0.86
CA VAL A 136 7.03 -2.49 -2.30
C VAL A 136 8.05 -1.39 -2.58
N ILE A 137 7.98 -0.25 -1.88
CA ILE A 137 8.94 0.85 -2.07
C ILE A 137 10.36 0.41 -1.71
N ARG A 138 10.53 -0.34 -0.60
CA ARG A 138 11.85 -0.71 -0.11
C ARG A 138 12.49 -1.86 -0.87
N THR A 139 11.73 -2.86 -1.29
CA THR A 139 12.26 -4.12 -1.83
C THR A 139 11.86 -4.39 -3.28
N GLY A 140 10.83 -3.70 -3.79
CA GLY A 140 10.24 -4.01 -5.10
C GLY A 140 9.40 -5.28 -5.11
N GLN A 141 9.08 -5.83 -3.94
CA GLN A 141 8.22 -6.99 -3.77
C GLN A 141 7.36 -6.85 -2.51
N VAL A 142 6.26 -7.58 -2.46
CA VAL A 142 5.43 -7.73 -1.26
C VAL A 142 5.28 -9.20 -0.92
N ILE A 143 5.48 -9.53 0.36
CA ILE A 143 5.30 -10.88 0.87
C ILE A 143 3.95 -10.91 1.57
N VAL A 144 3.04 -11.72 1.04
CA VAL A 144 1.70 -11.90 1.55
C VAL A 144 1.66 -13.24 2.27
N GLU A 145 1.58 -13.18 3.60
CA GLU A 145 1.54 -14.35 4.47
C GLU A 145 0.46 -14.18 5.55
N GLY A 146 -0.06 -15.31 6.03
CA GLY A 146 -1.02 -15.40 7.12
C GLY A 146 -1.01 -16.80 7.74
N GLU A 147 -1.61 -16.93 8.93
CA GLU A 147 -1.68 -18.22 9.64
C GLU A 147 -2.41 -19.30 8.81
N ASP A 148 -3.48 -18.91 8.12
CA ASP A 148 -4.27 -19.78 7.24
C ASP A 148 -4.07 -19.47 5.74
N TYR A 149 -3.00 -18.74 5.38
CA TYR A 149 -2.74 -18.37 3.98
C TYR A 149 -1.30 -18.69 3.59
N PRO A 150 -1.07 -19.48 2.52
CA PRO A 150 0.28 -19.84 2.12
C PRO A 150 1.08 -18.59 1.75
N THR A 151 2.33 -18.51 2.21
CA THR A 151 3.22 -17.39 1.89
C THR A 151 3.38 -17.28 0.38
N GLN A 152 3.00 -16.13 -0.16
CA GLN A 152 3.16 -15.79 -1.56
C GLN A 152 3.96 -14.50 -1.69
N THR A 153 4.95 -14.51 -2.59
CA THR A 153 5.77 -13.34 -2.89
C THR A 153 5.35 -12.76 -4.22
N VAL A 154 4.88 -11.51 -4.22
CA VAL A 154 4.60 -10.75 -5.44
C VAL A 154 5.81 -9.89 -5.73
N ASN A 155 6.55 -10.22 -6.79
CA ASN A 155 7.75 -9.49 -7.20
C ASN A 155 7.45 -8.64 -8.44
N PHE A 156 7.65 -7.33 -8.33
CA PHE A 156 7.40 -6.38 -9.43
C PHE A 156 8.57 -6.26 -10.43
N GLY A 157 9.62 -7.06 -10.24
CA GLY A 157 10.77 -7.13 -11.13
C GLY A 157 11.66 -5.88 -11.06
N ARG A 158 11.81 -5.30 -9.87
CA ARG A 158 12.77 -4.21 -9.64
C ARG A 158 14.20 -4.75 -9.78
N ASN A 159 15.09 -3.97 -10.42
CA ASN A 159 16.49 -4.35 -10.54
C ASN A 159 17.10 -4.54 -9.13
N PRO A 160 17.70 -5.70 -8.82
CA PRO A 160 18.29 -5.96 -7.50
C PRO A 160 19.39 -4.96 -7.13
N GLY A 161 20.10 -4.37 -8.10
CA GLY A 161 21.13 -3.35 -7.87
C GLY A 161 20.61 -2.06 -7.24
N LEU A 162 19.30 -1.80 -7.28
CA LEU A 162 18.67 -0.65 -6.62
C LEU A 162 18.41 -0.88 -5.12
N THR A 163 18.79 -2.04 -4.58
CA THR A 163 18.70 -2.34 -3.15
C THR A 163 20.11 -2.30 -2.55
N ILE A 164 20.45 -1.17 -1.93
CA ILE A 164 21.83 -0.90 -1.50
C ILE A 164 21.91 -0.99 0.02
N ALA A 165 22.91 -1.73 0.51
CA ALA A 165 23.20 -1.86 1.93
C ALA A 165 24.55 -1.21 2.23
N LEU A 166 24.54 -0.14 3.02
CA LEU A 166 25.77 0.48 3.53
C LEU A 166 26.29 -0.32 4.73
N ALA A 167 27.53 -0.81 4.63
CA ALA A 167 28.16 -1.64 5.65
C ALA A 167 29.63 -1.26 5.88
N GLY A 168 30.15 -1.56 7.07
CA GLY A 168 31.53 -1.26 7.43
C GLY A 168 31.86 0.23 7.31
N THR A 169 32.95 0.55 6.61
CA THR A 169 33.47 1.91 6.41
C THR A 169 32.65 2.76 5.43
N ALA A 170 31.64 2.19 4.76
CA ALA A 170 30.76 2.92 3.84
C ALA A 170 29.49 3.45 4.53
N ARG A 171 29.37 3.31 5.86
CA ARG A 171 28.21 3.80 6.61
C ARG A 171 28.25 5.31 6.75
N TRP A 172 27.09 5.95 6.65
CA TRP A 172 26.94 7.36 7.00
C TRP A 172 27.35 7.59 8.46
N GLY A 173 28.28 8.51 8.68
CA GLY A 173 28.89 8.80 9.99
C GLY A 173 30.31 8.26 10.16
N GLU A 174 30.81 7.42 9.25
CA GLU A 174 32.21 7.01 9.22
C GLU A 174 33.10 8.08 8.56
N ALA A 175 34.40 8.07 8.88
CA ALA A 175 35.33 9.07 8.37
C ALA A 175 35.50 8.96 6.84
N GLY A 176 35.27 10.06 6.12
CA GLY A 176 35.43 10.13 4.66
C GLY A 176 34.20 9.71 3.87
N VAL A 177 33.05 9.47 4.51
CA VAL A 177 31.77 9.20 3.85
C VAL A 177 30.93 10.47 3.79
N ASP A 178 30.62 10.94 2.58
CA ASP A 178 29.64 12.00 2.36
C ASP A 178 28.29 11.39 1.91
N PRO A 179 27.23 11.52 2.72
CA PRO A 179 25.90 11.07 2.35
C PRO A 179 25.37 11.65 1.03
N MET A 180 25.80 12.84 0.64
CA MET A 180 25.33 13.49 -0.58
C MET A 180 25.87 12.81 -1.83
N ASP A 181 27.14 12.40 -1.82
CA ASP A 181 27.77 11.66 -2.92
C ASP A 181 27.08 10.30 -3.13
N ASP A 182 26.70 9.63 -2.04
CA ASP A 182 25.93 8.39 -2.08
C ASP A 182 24.55 8.61 -2.73
N ILE A 183 23.83 9.66 -2.33
CA ILE A 183 22.52 10.00 -2.90
C ILE A 183 22.65 10.29 -4.40
N GLU A 184 23.65 11.06 -4.83
CA GLU A 184 23.89 11.36 -6.25
C GLU A 184 24.17 10.08 -7.05
N ALA A 185 25.03 9.20 -6.52
CA ALA A 185 25.32 7.92 -7.14
C ALA A 185 24.06 7.04 -7.27
N TRP A 186 23.18 7.04 -6.27
CA TRP A 186 21.93 6.26 -6.32
C TRP A 186 20.92 6.86 -7.30
N VAL A 187 20.82 8.18 -7.39
CA VAL A 187 20.01 8.88 -8.39
C VAL A 187 20.48 8.53 -9.80
N GLN A 188 21.80 8.53 -10.02
CA GLN A 188 22.41 8.16 -11.30
C GLN A 188 22.11 6.69 -11.66
N LEU A 189 22.30 5.77 -10.72
CA LEU A 189 21.99 4.34 -10.92
C LEU A 189 20.52 4.10 -11.30
N LEU A 190 19.62 4.85 -10.68
CA LEU A 190 18.19 4.81 -10.98
C LEU A 190 17.90 5.36 -12.40
N SER A 191 18.58 6.42 -12.81
CA SER A 191 18.50 6.97 -14.18
C SER A 191 18.97 5.95 -15.23
N ASP A 192 20.10 5.29 -14.99
CA ASP A 192 20.66 4.31 -15.93
C ASP A 192 19.77 3.07 -16.06
N THR A 193 19.18 2.62 -14.94
CA THR A 193 18.35 1.41 -14.91
C THR A 193 16.93 1.65 -15.42
N SER A 194 16.29 2.74 -14.99
CA SER A 194 14.85 2.97 -15.19
C SER A 194 14.54 4.09 -16.18
N GLY A 195 15.51 4.96 -16.49
CA GLY A 195 15.32 6.16 -17.33
C GLY A 195 14.58 7.29 -16.64
N PHE A 196 14.33 7.20 -15.33
CA PHE A 196 13.72 8.26 -14.53
C PHE A 196 14.77 8.87 -13.60
N THR A 197 14.58 10.12 -13.18
CA THR A 197 15.44 10.77 -12.18
C THR A 197 14.65 10.93 -10.89
N ALA A 198 15.23 10.50 -9.76
CA ALA A 198 14.61 10.68 -8.46
C ALA A 198 14.59 12.18 -8.08
N ARG A 199 13.49 12.62 -7.45
CA ARG A 199 13.27 14.01 -7.00
C ARG A 199 13.03 14.15 -5.51
N GLU A 200 12.71 13.05 -4.84
CA GLU A 200 12.36 13.01 -3.43
C GLU A 200 13.17 11.89 -2.76
N VAL A 201 13.68 12.18 -1.57
CA VAL A 201 14.35 11.21 -0.71
C VAL A 201 13.55 11.13 0.59
N LEU A 202 13.10 9.92 0.93
CA LEU A 202 12.29 9.65 2.12
C LEU A 202 13.17 8.97 3.16
N LEU A 203 13.36 9.62 4.31
CA LEU A 203 14.19 9.14 5.40
C LEU A 203 13.32 8.65 6.56
N GLY A 204 13.65 7.48 7.09
CA GLY A 204 13.07 7.02 8.36
C GLY A 204 13.77 7.66 9.55
N PRO A 205 13.14 7.66 10.74
CA PRO A 205 13.86 7.94 11.98
C PRO A 205 14.85 6.81 12.21
N GLY A 206 16.15 7.11 12.01
CA GLY A 206 17.25 6.14 12.15
C GLY A 206 17.41 5.59 13.56
#